data_AF-A0A0F2RJF1-F1
#
_entry.id   AF-A0A0F2RJF1-F1
#
_cell.length_a   1.000
_cell.length_b   1.000
_cell.length_c   1.000
_cell.angle_alpha   90.00
_cell.angle_beta   90.00
_cell.angle_gamma   90.00
#
_symmetry.space_group_name_H-M   'P 1'
#
loop_
_entity.id
_entity.type
_entity.pdbx_description
1 polymer ?
#
loop_
_entity_poly.entity_id
_entity_poly.type
_entity_poly.pdbx_seq_one_letter_code
_entity_poly.pdbx_strand_id
1 'polypeptide(L)'
;MTDTLPDRLSVNPKSPYYDEALLLRGVGVRFKGEEKTNVEEYCVSEGWIRVSAGKAVDRKGNPLTMLLKGPVEVWIKDDQAEA
;
A
#
# COMPACT_ATOMS: atom_id res chain seq x y z
N MET A 1 -7.28 -16.63 11.24
CA MET A 1 -7.70 -15.60 10.28
C MET A 1 -7.49 -14.29 11.00
N THR A 2 -6.39 -13.60 10.70
CA THR A 2 -6.07 -12.35 11.37
C THR A 2 -6.44 -11.27 10.37
N ASP A 3 -7.61 -10.66 10.57
CA ASP A 3 -8.10 -9.53 9.76
C ASP A 3 -7.30 -8.24 10.01
N THR A 4 -6.14 -8.37 10.66
CA THR A 4 -5.23 -7.28 10.96
C THR A 4 -4.22 -7.15 9.83
N LEU A 5 -4.25 -5.99 9.17
CA LEU A 5 -3.23 -5.62 8.22
C LEU A 5 -1.87 -5.45 8.91
N PRO A 6 -0.77 -5.84 8.25
CA PRO A 6 0.57 -5.63 8.79
C PRO A 6 0.89 -4.15 8.83
N ASP A 7 1.81 -3.79 9.74
CA ASP A 7 2.30 -2.42 9.90
C ASP A 7 2.94 -1.87 8.61
N ARG A 8 3.64 -2.74 7.87
CA ARG A 8 4.23 -2.45 6.57
C ARG A 8 3.84 -3.51 5.55
N LEU A 9 3.40 -3.05 4.39
CA LEU A 9 3.08 -3.88 3.23
C LEU A 9 3.60 -3.21 1.96
N SER A 10 4.14 -4.02 1.05
CA SER A 10 4.57 -3.59 -0.28
C SER A 10 3.93 -4.44 -1.36
N VAL A 11 3.60 -3.82 -2.49
CA VAL A 11 3.09 -4.52 -3.68
C VAL A 11 4.22 -5.12 -4.52
N ASN A 12 5.48 -4.78 -4.22
CA ASN A 12 6.64 -5.23 -4.99
C ASN A 12 7.12 -6.60 -4.50
N PRO A 13 7.09 -7.67 -5.33
CA PRO A 13 7.51 -9.02 -4.95
C PRO A 13 8.96 -9.14 -4.47
N LYS A 14 9.80 -8.14 -4.78
CA LYS A 14 11.21 -8.10 -4.35
C LYS A 14 11.38 -7.50 -2.96
N SER A 15 10.32 -6.92 -2.39
CA SER A 15 10.34 -6.36 -1.04
C SER A 15 10.16 -7.47 0.00
N PRO A 16 10.88 -7.43 1.14
CA PRO A 16 10.64 -8.35 2.24
C PRO A 16 9.28 -8.16 2.94
N TYR A 17 8.52 -7.13 2.55
CA TYR A 17 7.17 -6.84 3.06
C TYR A 17 6.09 -7.13 2.02
N TYR A 18 6.40 -7.96 1.04
CA TYR A 18 5.44 -8.45 0.07
C TYR A 18 4.63 -9.61 0.65
N ASP A 19 3.32 -9.52 0.56
CA ASP A 19 2.39 -10.59 0.94
C ASP A 19 1.29 -10.71 -0.11
N GLU A 20 1.41 -11.72 -0.96
CA GLU A 20 0.47 -11.98 -2.06
C GLU A 20 -0.95 -12.26 -1.55
N ALA A 21 -1.09 -13.01 -0.45
CA ALA A 21 -2.39 -13.40 0.06
C ALA A 21 -3.18 -12.19 0.58
N LEU A 22 -2.51 -11.23 1.23
CA LEU A 22 -3.13 -9.97 1.64
C LEU A 22 -3.45 -9.06 0.47
N LEU A 23 -2.55 -8.98 -0.52
CA LEU A 23 -2.77 -8.16 -1.71
C LEU A 23 -3.94 -8.66 -2.54
N LEU A 24 -4.14 -9.98 -2.62
CA LEU A 24 -5.29 -10.60 -3.30
C LEU A 24 -6.63 -10.25 -2.64
N ARG A 25 -6.67 -10.13 -1.32
CA ARG A 25 -7.87 -9.65 -0.58
C ARG A 25 -8.19 -8.18 -0.86
N GLY A 26 -7.24 -7.43 -1.43
CA GLY A 26 -7.38 -6.01 -1.71
C GLY A 26 -7.21 -5.16 -0.45
N VAL A 27 -6.27 -4.21 -0.50
CA VAL A 27 -5.99 -3.28 0.58
C VAL A 27 -6.31 -1.86 0.13
N GLY A 28 -7.06 -1.13 0.94
CA GLY A 28 -7.30 0.30 0.81
C GLY A 28 -6.32 1.10 1.66
N VAL A 29 -5.85 2.23 1.13
CA VAL A 29 -4.94 3.14 1.83
C VAL A 29 -5.49 4.56 1.75
N ARG A 30 -5.59 5.23 2.90
CA ARG A 30 -5.93 6.65 3.02
C ARG A 30 -4.77 7.38 3.67
N PHE A 31 -4.38 8.48 3.05
CA PHE A 31 -3.25 9.29 3.47
C PHE A 31 -3.68 10.74 3.59
N LYS A 32 -3.50 11.34 4.77
CA LYS A 32 -3.95 12.71 5.08
C LYS A 32 -5.43 12.94 4.73
N GLY A 33 -6.29 11.95 4.97
CA GLY A 33 -7.71 12.02 4.67
C GLY A 33 -8.10 11.70 3.22
N GLU A 34 -7.13 11.55 2.31
CA GLU A 34 -7.39 11.22 0.90
C GLU A 34 -7.11 9.74 0.61
N GLU A 35 -8.05 9.06 -0.05
CA GLU A 35 -7.81 7.71 -0.56
C GLU A 35 -6.75 7.73 -1.68
N LYS A 36 -5.77 6.83 -1.60
CA LYS A 36 -4.72 6.67 -2.60
C LYS A 36 -4.77 5.26 -3.17
N THR A 37 -4.81 5.18 -4.49
CA THR A 37 -4.89 3.91 -5.24
C THR A 37 -3.57 3.56 -5.92
N ASN A 38 -2.61 4.49 -5.95
CA ASN A 38 -1.30 4.35 -6.55
C ASN A 38 -0.19 4.15 -5.50
N VAL A 39 -0.53 3.50 -4.38
CA VAL A 39 0.41 3.20 -3.30
C VAL A 39 1.17 1.92 -3.61
N GLU A 40 2.49 2.02 -3.60
CA GLU A 40 3.40 0.89 -3.81
C GLU A 40 3.83 0.24 -2.49
N GLU A 41 3.89 1.04 -1.42
CA GLU A 41 4.26 0.57 -0.08
C GLU A 41 3.73 1.54 0.99
N TYR A 42 3.39 1.05 2.17
CA TYR A 42 3.06 1.88 3.32
C TYR A 42 3.77 1.41 4.59
N CYS A 43 3.91 2.31 5.56
CA CYS A 43 4.29 1.99 6.94
C CYS A 43 3.41 2.82 7.89
N VAL A 44 2.57 2.15 8.69
CA VAL A 44 1.61 2.81 9.58
C VAL A 44 2.32 3.40 10.80
N SER A 45 3.21 2.62 11.45
CA SER A 45 3.97 3.04 12.63
C SER A 45 4.86 4.25 12.37
N GLU A 46 5.55 4.26 11.23
CA GLU A 46 6.41 5.38 10.82
C GLU A 46 5.65 6.50 10.09
N GLY A 47 4.37 6.29 9.77
CA GLY A 47 3.49 7.28 9.16
C GLY A 47 3.96 7.75 7.78
N TRP A 48 4.16 6.82 6.84
CA TRP A 48 4.48 7.18 5.45
C TRP A 48 3.92 6.21 4.43
N ILE A 49 3.80 6.71 3.19
CA ILE A 49 3.48 5.91 2.00
C ILE A 49 4.50 6.18 0.89
N ARG A 50 4.78 5.17 0.07
CA ARG A 50 5.42 5.33 -1.23
C ARG A 50 4.35 5.25 -2.29
N VAL A 51 4.25 6.28 -3.12
CA VAL A 51 3.32 6.35 -4.23
C VAL A 51 4.05 6.36 -5.55
N SER A 52 3.50 5.72 -6.57
CA SER A 52 4.02 5.82 -7.93
C SER A 52 3.75 7.22 -8.51
N ALA A 53 4.81 7.88 -8.98
CA ALA A 53 4.81 9.22 -9.54
C ALA A 53 4.44 9.17 -11.03
N GLY A 54 3.17 8.88 -11.32
CA GLY A 54 2.67 8.76 -12.68
C GLY A 54 3.17 7.49 -13.38
N LYS A 55 3.43 7.58 -14.69
CA LYS A 55 3.80 6.44 -15.55
C LYS A 55 5.32 6.24 -15.69
N ALA A 56 6.13 7.06 -15.02
CA ALA A 56 7.57 6.98 -15.13
C ALA A 56 8.10 5.71 -14.45
N VAL A 57 9.08 5.07 -15.07
CA VAL A 57 9.75 3.87 -14.55
C VAL A 57 11.26 4.07 -14.49
N ASP A 58 11.92 3.34 -13.59
CA ASP A 58 13.37 3.28 -13.50
C ASP A 58 13.98 2.40 -14.62
N ARG A 59 15.31 2.34 -14.68
CA ARG A 59 16.04 1.49 -15.65
C ARG A 59 15.77 -0.02 -15.55
N LYS A 60 15.18 -0.47 -14.43
CA LYS A 60 14.83 -1.87 -14.16
C LYS A 60 13.34 -2.12 -14.40
N GLY A 61 12.58 -1.13 -14.88
CA GLY A 61 11.15 -1.21 -15.13
C GLY A 61 10.28 -1.05 -13.90
N ASN A 62 10.83 -0.70 -12.73
CA ASN A 62 10.01 -0.45 -11.54
C ASN A 62 9.41 0.96 -11.61
N PRO A 63 8.19 1.17 -11.11
CA PRO A 63 7.61 2.51 -11.00
C PRO A 63 8.53 3.47 -10.25
N LEU A 64 8.64 4.70 -10.74
CA LEU A 64 9.32 5.75 -10.00
C LEU A 64 8.43 6.16 -8.82
N THR A 65 8.92 6.00 -7.59
CA THR A 65 8.11 6.26 -6.39
C THR A 65 8.53 7.53 -5.65
N MET A 66 7.57 8.22 -5.04
CA MET A 66 7.79 9.30 -4.08
C MET A 66 7.33 8.89 -2.69
N LEU A 67 8.16 9.18 -1.68
CA LEU A 67 7.80 8.96 -0.28
C LEU A 67 7.07 10.18 0.28
N LEU A 68 5.88 9.96 0.80
CA LEU A 68 5.05 10.98 1.45
C LEU A 68 4.90 10.63 2.93
N LYS A 69 5.21 11.58 3.82
CA LYS A 69 5.06 11.43 5.28
C LYS A 69 3.79 12.10 5.79
N GLY A 70 3.08 11.43 6.69
CA GLY A 70 1.81 11.87 7.26
C GLY A 70 0.96 10.71 7.80
N PRO A 71 -0.21 11.01 8.38
CA PRO A 71 -1.13 9.99 8.89
C PRO A 71 -1.55 9.03 7.77
N VAL A 72 -1.44 7.74 8.07
CA VAL A 72 -1.77 6.61 7.19
C VAL A 72 -2.85 5.77 7.86
N GLU A 73 -3.93 5.51 7.13
CA GLU A 73 -5.00 4.60 7.53
C GLU A 73 -5.13 3.51 6.47
N VAL A 74 -5.27 2.25 6.89
CA VAL A 74 -5.35 1.09 5.99
C VAL A 74 -6.52 0.18 6.39
N TRP A 75 -7.17 -0.42 5.40
CA TRP A 75 -8.30 -1.34 5.60
C TRP A 75 -8.36 -2.40 4.50
N ILE A 76 -9.07 -3.50 4.75
CA ILE A 76 -9.30 -4.57 3.76
C ILE A 76 -10.54 -4.22 2.95
N LYS A 77 -10.46 -4.33 1.62
CA LYS A 77 -11.56 -3.98 0.72
C LYS A 77 -12.65 -5.05 0.64
N ASP A 78 -12.26 -6.32 0.80
CA ASP A 78 -13.18 -7.47 0.71
C ASP A 78 -14.18 -7.56 1.87
N ASP A 79 -13.95 -6.84 2.97
CA ASP A 79 -14.85 -6.78 4.15
C ASP A 79 -16.15 -5.97 3.88
N GLN A 80 -16.43 -5.63 2.63
CA GLN A 80 -17.63 -4.91 2.19
C GLN A 80 -18.50 -5.75 1.23
N ALA A 81 -18.22 -7.04 1.06
CA ALA A 81 -18.98 -7.94 0.18
C ALA A 81 -20.08 -8.75 0.89
N GLU A 82 -20.53 -8.31 2.07
CA GLU A 82 -21.69 -8.91 2.75
C GLU A 82 -22.70 -7.82 3.14
N ALA A 83 -23.52 -7.44 2.16
CA ALA A 83 -24.79 -6.71 2.34
C ALA A 83 -25.79 -7.11 1.26
#